data_AF-A0A645JD41-F1
#
_entry.id   AF-A0A645JD41-F1
#
_cell.length_a   1.000
_cell.length_b   1.000
_cell.length_c   1.000
_cell.angle_alpha   90.00
_cell.angle_beta   90.00
_cell.angle_gamma   90.00
#
_symmetry.space_group_name_H-M   'P 1'
#
loop_
_entity.id
_entity.type
_entity.pdbx_description
1 polymer ?
#
loop_
_entity_poly.entity_id
_entity_poly.type
_entity_poly.pdbx_seq_one_letter_code
_entity_poly.pdbx_strand_id
1 'polypeptide(L)'
;MAYMNGIFEFYINKLESSSIIPLNRLNIILQDNREQENARMRQEKWIESTIENNGFNSKRIQALFFIISDLNNERRRNFIKKLLMMNKDFCLFDSLPLLPILSSWVGSEIPHIQDRITYLESLLPLVAGLDYLKHKHKIENYIEEMKLQLKNIEIEEILRSL
;
A
#
# COMPACT_ATOMS: atom_id res chain seq x y z
N MET A 1 -13.43 1.06 17.57
CA MET A 1 -13.93 0.35 16.38
C MET A 1 -15.01 1.12 15.64
N ALA A 2 -16.10 1.55 16.29
CA ALA A 2 -17.20 2.29 15.62
C ALA A 2 -16.75 3.55 14.85
N TYR A 3 -15.81 4.33 15.39
CA TYR A 3 -15.25 5.51 14.72
C TYR A 3 -14.49 5.17 13.42
N MET A 4 -13.67 4.11 13.40
CA MET A 4 -12.92 3.68 12.22
C MET A 4 -13.85 3.18 11.11
N ASN A 5 -14.90 2.44 11.48
CA ASN A 5 -15.94 2.02 10.53
C ASN A 5 -16.67 3.22 9.93
N GLY A 6 -17.07 4.21 10.76
CA GLY A 6 -17.72 5.42 10.27
C GLY A 6 -16.86 6.19 9.27
N ILE A 7 -15.55 6.30 9.52
CA ILE A 7 -14.63 6.94 8.58
C ILE A 7 -14.50 6.13 7.30
N PHE A 8 -14.31 4.82 7.39
CA PHE A 8 -14.19 3.96 6.21
C PHE A 8 -15.43 4.06 5.32
N GLU A 9 -16.63 3.96 5.91
CA GLU A 9 -17.89 4.12 5.20
C GLU A 9 -18.04 5.53 4.59
N PHE A 10 -17.63 6.58 5.30
CA PHE A 10 -17.58 7.93 4.74
C PHE A 10 -16.68 8.01 3.49
N TYR A 11 -15.50 7.40 3.52
CA TYR A 11 -14.59 7.38 2.37
C TYR A 11 -15.14 6.55 1.22
N ILE A 12 -15.73 5.38 1.48
CA ILE A 12 -16.38 4.56 0.44
C ILE A 12 -17.51 5.34 -0.24
N ASN A 13 -18.41 5.95 0.53
CA ASN A 13 -19.50 6.76 -0.02
C ASN A 13 -18.99 7.96 -0.83
N LYS A 14 -17.84 8.54 -0.43
CA LYS A 14 -17.22 9.65 -1.16
C LYS A 14 -16.54 9.20 -2.46
N LEU A 15 -15.89 8.04 -2.47
CA LEU A 15 -15.34 7.41 -3.68
C LEU A 15 -16.43 7.08 -4.69
N GLU A 16 -17.63 6.74 -4.20
CA GLU A 16 -18.79 6.44 -5.05
C GLU A 16 -19.49 7.70 -5.60
N SER A 17 -19.28 8.88 -5.00
CA SER A 17 -20.00 10.12 -5.34
C SER A 17 -19.18 11.21 -6.04
N SER A 18 -17.85 11.14 -6.08
CA SER A 18 -17.02 12.11 -6.82
C SER A 18 -15.60 11.59 -7.14
N SER A 19 -15.05 12.00 -8.28
CA SER A 19 -13.80 11.50 -8.89
C SER A 19 -12.49 12.07 -8.32
N ILE A 20 -12.51 12.92 -7.29
CA ILE A 20 -11.28 13.48 -6.70
C ILE A 20 -11.43 13.60 -5.17
N ILE A 21 -10.79 12.71 -4.43
CA ILE A 21 -10.62 12.86 -2.98
C ILE A 21 -9.28 13.53 -2.72
N PRO A 22 -9.23 14.70 -2.06
CA PRO A 22 -7.98 15.26 -1.57
C PRO A 22 -7.37 14.30 -0.55
N LEU A 23 -6.22 13.72 -0.88
CA LEU A 23 -5.43 12.76 -0.11
C LEU A 23 -5.00 13.23 1.30
N ASN A 24 -5.30 14.48 1.66
CA ASN A 24 -4.63 15.21 2.73
C ASN A 24 -5.07 14.91 4.17
N ARG A 25 -5.83 13.84 4.46
CA ARG A 25 -6.30 13.59 5.85
C ARG A 25 -6.27 12.13 6.32
N LEU A 26 -5.28 11.34 5.90
CA LEU A 26 -5.00 10.03 6.52
C LEU A 26 -4.20 10.13 7.83
N ASN A 27 -3.40 11.20 8.00
CA ASN A 27 -2.63 11.43 9.23
C ASN A 27 -3.50 11.58 10.49
N ILE A 28 -4.79 11.91 10.37
CA ILE A 28 -5.70 12.05 11.52
C ILE A 28 -6.14 10.67 12.06
N ILE A 29 -6.17 9.63 11.21
CA ILE A 29 -6.61 8.28 11.59
C ILE A 29 -5.56 7.58 12.49
N LEU A 30 -4.30 8.03 12.44
CA LEU A 30 -3.15 7.34 13.04
C LEU A 30 -2.58 8.02 14.30
N GLN A 31 -3.02 9.25 14.63
CA GLN A 31 -2.40 10.05 15.71
C GLN A 31 -3.31 10.27 16.93
N ASP A 32 -3.90 9.21 17.49
CA ASP A 32 -4.39 9.30 18.89
C ASP A 32 -3.24 9.03 19.87
N ASN A 33 -2.53 10.11 20.20
CA ASN A 33 -1.29 10.17 20.99
C ASN A 33 -1.47 9.91 22.50
N ARG A 34 -2.40 9.05 22.93
CA ARG A 34 -2.56 8.76 24.37
C ARG A 34 -2.13 7.38 24.83
N GLU A 35 -2.04 6.37 23.93
CA GLU A 35 -1.40 5.07 24.21
C GLU A 35 -0.99 4.38 22.90
N GLN A 36 0.23 4.62 22.42
CA GLN A 36 0.65 4.27 21.04
C GLN A 36 0.55 2.77 20.70
N GLU A 37 0.90 1.88 21.63
CA GLU A 37 0.87 0.43 21.38
C GLU A 37 -0.56 -0.12 21.30
N ASN A 38 -1.41 0.26 22.27
CA ASN A 38 -2.81 -0.13 22.29
C ASN A 38 -3.58 0.45 21.09
N ALA A 39 -3.23 1.66 20.65
CA ALA A 39 -3.80 2.26 19.44
C ALA A 39 -3.39 1.49 18.17
N ARG A 40 -2.10 1.12 18.05
CA ARG A 40 -1.58 0.34 16.94
C ARG A 40 -2.24 -1.03 16.84
N MET A 41 -2.31 -1.78 17.94
CA MET A 41 -2.96 -3.10 17.97
C MET A 41 -4.43 -3.03 17.53
N ARG A 42 -5.17 -2.00 17.98
CA ARG A 42 -6.56 -1.78 17.56
C ARG A 42 -6.67 -1.49 16.07
N GLN A 43 -5.72 -0.71 15.53
CA GLN A 43 -5.67 -0.41 14.10
C GLN A 43 -5.40 -1.68 13.28
N GLU A 44 -4.41 -2.49 13.68
CA GLU A 44 -4.06 -3.74 12.99
C GLU A 44 -5.24 -4.71 12.98
N LYS A 45 -5.86 -4.95 14.15
CA LYS A 45 -7.07 -5.78 14.23
C LYS A 45 -8.20 -5.26 13.34
N TRP A 46 -8.40 -3.94 13.31
CA TRP A 46 -9.44 -3.35 12.47
C TRP A 46 -9.16 -3.55 10.97
N ILE A 47 -7.92 -3.35 10.51
CA ILE A 47 -7.54 -3.57 9.11
C ILE A 47 -7.71 -5.05 8.76
N GLU A 48 -7.22 -5.97 9.60
CA GLU A 48 -7.36 -7.41 9.39
C GLU A 48 -8.83 -7.83 9.28
N SER A 49 -9.68 -7.43 10.23
CA SER A 49 -11.12 -7.72 10.15
C SER A 49 -11.78 -7.07 8.93
N THR A 50 -11.31 -5.91 8.48
CA THR A 50 -11.84 -5.28 7.26
C THR A 50 -11.47 -6.07 6.02
N ILE A 51 -10.24 -6.58 5.93
CA ILE A 51 -9.82 -7.50 4.86
C ILE A 51 -10.65 -8.78 4.92
N GLU A 52 -10.85 -9.35 6.10
CA GLU A 52 -11.63 -10.58 6.27
C GLU A 52 -13.06 -10.44 5.79
N ASN A 53 -13.73 -9.35 6.16
CA ASN A 53 -15.13 -9.12 5.82
C ASN A 53 -15.34 -8.69 4.36
N ASN A 54 -14.32 -8.14 3.71
CA ASN A 54 -14.45 -7.52 2.39
C ASN A 54 -13.53 -8.14 1.34
N GLY A 55 -12.82 -9.24 1.61
CA GLY A 55 -11.75 -9.78 0.76
C GLY A 55 -12.14 -10.08 -0.69
N PHE A 56 -13.43 -10.16 -1.00
CA PHE A 56 -13.98 -10.37 -2.35
C PHE A 56 -14.68 -9.14 -2.95
N ASN A 57 -14.71 -8.02 -2.22
CA ASN A 57 -15.23 -6.74 -2.70
C ASN A 57 -14.07 -5.85 -3.16
N SER A 58 -13.77 -5.88 -4.46
CA SER A 58 -12.62 -5.19 -5.05
C SER A 58 -12.62 -3.69 -4.73
N LYS A 59 -13.77 -3.01 -4.77
CA LYS A 59 -13.86 -1.57 -4.47
C LYS A 59 -13.45 -1.27 -3.03
N ARG A 60 -13.99 -2.02 -2.06
CA ARG A 60 -13.69 -1.81 -0.64
C ARG A 60 -12.25 -2.16 -0.30
N ILE A 61 -11.71 -3.25 -0.87
CA ILE A 61 -10.32 -3.62 -0.65
C ILE A 61 -9.37 -2.61 -1.30
N GLN A 62 -9.63 -2.17 -2.53
CA GLN A 62 -8.83 -1.14 -3.17
C GLN A 62 -8.81 0.15 -2.35
N ALA A 63 -9.96 0.61 -1.86
CA ALA A 63 -10.06 1.77 -1.00
C ALA A 63 -9.30 1.60 0.31
N LEU A 64 -9.39 0.43 0.95
CA LEU A 64 -8.62 0.12 2.15
C LEU A 64 -7.11 0.19 1.87
N PHE A 65 -6.64 -0.45 0.81
CA PHE A 65 -5.22 -0.48 0.44
C PHE A 65 -4.68 0.91 0.06
N PHE A 66 -5.52 1.77 -0.52
CA PHE A 66 -5.22 3.18 -0.72
C PHE A 66 -5.06 3.92 0.62
N ILE A 67 -5.96 3.72 1.57
CA ILE A 67 -5.92 4.33 2.91
C ILE A 67 -4.65 3.93 3.68
N ILE A 68 -4.21 2.67 3.55
CA ILE A 68 -3.07 2.14 4.29
C ILE A 68 -1.74 2.22 3.52
N SER A 69 -1.69 2.89 2.36
CA SER A 69 -0.48 2.97 1.53
C SER A 69 0.70 3.64 2.25
N ASP A 70 0.40 4.53 3.19
CA ASP A 70 1.39 5.31 3.93
C ASP A 70 1.87 4.62 5.22
N LEU A 71 1.32 3.43 5.53
CA LEU A 71 1.87 2.61 6.61
C LEU A 71 3.27 2.12 6.24
N ASN A 72 4.06 1.75 7.26
CA ASN A 72 5.37 1.18 7.01
C ASN A 72 5.30 -0.13 6.20
N ASN A 73 6.40 -0.43 5.53
CA ASN A 73 6.56 -1.56 4.61
C ASN A 73 6.21 -2.92 5.24
N GLU A 74 6.62 -3.15 6.49
CA GLU A 74 6.33 -4.40 7.21
C GLU A 74 4.82 -4.61 7.40
N ARG A 75 4.10 -3.59 7.88
CA ARG A 75 2.66 -3.66 8.10
C ARG A 75 1.91 -3.87 6.80
N ARG A 76 2.24 -3.11 5.76
CA ARG A 76 1.63 -3.27 4.42
C ARG A 76 1.84 -4.66 3.87
N ARG A 77 3.06 -5.21 4.00
CA ARG A 77 3.37 -6.59 3.61
C ARG A 77 2.49 -7.60 4.34
N ASN A 78 2.29 -7.44 5.65
CA ASN A 78 1.43 -8.33 6.44
C ASN A 78 -0.04 -8.29 5.98
N PHE A 79 -0.56 -7.12 5.62
CA PHE A 79 -1.91 -6.99 5.08
C PHE A 79 -2.05 -7.59 3.67
N ILE A 80 -1.05 -7.45 2.80
CA ILE A 80 -1.02 -8.16 1.50
C ILE A 80 -1.06 -9.67 1.74
N LYS A 81 -0.22 -10.18 2.65
CA LYS A 81 -0.20 -11.61 3.00
C LYS A 81 -1.58 -12.08 3.47
N LYS A 82 -2.23 -11.33 4.36
CA LYS A 82 -3.58 -11.64 4.86
C LYS A 82 -4.60 -11.74 3.73
N LEU A 83 -4.59 -10.77 2.80
CA LEU A 83 -5.47 -10.78 1.64
C LEU A 83 -5.23 -11.99 0.75
N LEU A 84 -3.97 -12.29 0.39
CA LEU A 84 -3.61 -13.42 -0.48
C LEU A 84 -3.99 -14.78 0.12
N MET A 85 -3.96 -14.92 1.45
CA MET A 85 -4.44 -16.13 2.13
C MET A 85 -5.94 -16.37 1.95
N MET A 86 -6.71 -15.33 1.65
CA MET A 86 -8.17 -15.38 1.53
C MET A 86 -8.64 -15.34 0.08
N ASN A 87 -7.98 -14.53 -0.75
CA ASN A 87 -8.37 -14.29 -2.12
C ASN A 87 -7.14 -14.34 -3.05
N LYS A 88 -7.17 -15.30 -3.98
CA LYS A 88 -6.15 -15.49 -5.01
C LYS A 88 -6.49 -14.83 -6.34
N ASP A 89 -7.60 -14.10 -6.42
CA ASP A 89 -8.05 -13.45 -7.63
C ASP A 89 -7.06 -12.37 -8.07
N PHE A 90 -6.48 -12.58 -9.25
CA PHE A 90 -5.52 -11.66 -9.81
C PHE A 90 -6.15 -10.32 -10.16
N CYS A 91 -7.40 -10.26 -10.61
CA CYS A 91 -8.03 -8.98 -10.99
C CYS A 91 -8.16 -8.04 -9.78
N LEU A 92 -8.55 -8.58 -8.62
CA LEU A 92 -8.56 -7.82 -7.38
C LEU A 92 -7.15 -7.39 -6.99
N PHE A 93 -6.16 -8.30 -6.98
CA PHE A 93 -4.77 -7.95 -6.67
C PHE A 93 -4.20 -6.89 -7.62
N ASP A 94 -4.56 -6.97 -8.90
CA ASP A 94 -4.11 -6.04 -9.92
C ASP A 94 -4.66 -4.62 -9.71
N SER A 95 -5.79 -4.48 -9.03
CA SER A 95 -6.34 -3.17 -8.68
C SER A 95 -5.64 -2.49 -7.50
N LEU A 96 -4.80 -3.20 -6.73
CA LEU A 96 -4.23 -2.68 -5.50
C LEU A 96 -3.06 -1.72 -5.75
N PRO A 97 -3.01 -0.58 -5.04
CA PRO A 97 -1.81 0.25 -4.99
C PRO A 97 -0.72 -0.46 -4.17
N LEU A 98 0.18 -1.16 -4.86
CA LEU A 98 1.34 -1.80 -4.21
C LEU A 98 2.36 -0.78 -3.74
N LEU A 99 2.34 0.46 -4.22
CA LEU A 99 3.19 1.55 -3.76
C LEU A 99 2.34 2.77 -3.41
N PRO A 100 2.82 3.68 -2.54
CA PRO A 100 2.14 4.95 -2.29
C PRO A 100 1.97 5.73 -3.60
N ILE A 101 0.76 6.24 -3.84
CA ILE A 101 0.43 7.01 -5.05
C ILE A 101 1.03 8.41 -5.01
N LEU A 102 1.10 9.00 -3.82
CA LEU A 102 1.80 10.25 -3.59
C LEU A 102 3.05 9.98 -2.76
N SER A 103 4.16 10.54 -3.21
CA SER A 103 5.41 10.58 -2.45
C SER A 103 6.10 11.91 -2.66
N SER A 104 6.59 12.48 -1.57
CA SER A 104 7.54 13.58 -1.59
C SER A 104 8.82 13.13 -0.92
N TRP A 105 9.95 13.56 -1.44
CA TRP A 105 11.26 13.38 -0.82
C TRP A 105 11.92 14.73 -0.60
N VAL A 106 12.87 14.76 0.33
CA VAL A 106 13.74 15.91 0.57
C VAL A 106 15.17 15.45 0.36
N GLY A 107 15.89 16.11 -0.54
CA GLY A 107 17.25 15.70 -0.92
C GLY A 107 17.24 14.70 -2.07
N SER A 108 18.05 13.65 -1.96
CA SER A 108 18.19 12.60 -2.99
C SER A 108 16.96 11.70 -3.02
N GLU A 109 16.49 11.37 -4.23
CA GLU A 109 15.37 10.44 -4.42
C GLU A 109 15.83 8.97 -4.33
N ILE A 110 17.13 8.72 -4.53
CA ILE A 110 17.74 7.39 -4.59
C ILE A 110 17.34 6.48 -3.41
N PRO A 111 17.45 6.92 -2.13
CA PRO A 111 17.08 6.07 -0.99
C PRO A 111 15.60 5.68 -0.99
N HIS A 112 14.73 6.56 -1.49
CA HIS A 112 13.30 6.31 -1.56
C HIS A 112 12.96 5.26 -2.61
N ILE A 113 13.60 5.30 -3.78
CA ILE A 113 13.42 4.27 -4.82
C ILE A 113 13.99 2.92 -4.36
N GLN A 114 15.15 2.92 -3.68
CA GLN A 114 15.72 1.70 -3.11
C GLN A 114 14.81 1.05 -2.05
N ASP A 115 14.17 1.84 -1.18
CA ASP A 115 13.18 1.33 -0.21
C ASP A 115 11.97 0.71 -0.92
N ARG A 116 11.48 1.33 -2.00
CA ARG A 116 10.39 0.76 -2.83
C ARG A 116 10.76 -0.58 -3.45
N ILE A 117 11.97 -0.69 -4.02
CA ILE A 117 12.48 -1.94 -4.58
C ILE A 117 12.54 -3.01 -3.50
N THR A 118 13.16 -2.70 -2.35
CA THR A 118 13.29 -3.61 -1.21
C THR A 118 11.91 -4.09 -0.72
N TYR A 119 10.94 -3.18 -0.63
CA TYR A 119 9.57 -3.53 -0.28
C TYR A 119 8.94 -4.49 -1.29
N LEU A 120 9.01 -4.19 -2.59
CA LEU A 120 8.43 -5.05 -3.63
C LEU A 120 9.08 -6.44 -3.64
N GLU A 121 10.40 -6.52 -3.53
CA GLU A 121 11.14 -7.79 -3.42
C GLU A 121 10.66 -8.61 -2.22
N SER A 122 10.37 -7.95 -1.09
CA SER A 122 9.84 -8.62 0.10
C SER A 122 8.46 -9.27 -0.10
N LEU A 123 7.71 -8.86 -1.14
CA LEU A 123 6.42 -9.44 -1.51
C LEU A 123 6.54 -10.72 -2.34
N LEU A 124 7.64 -10.91 -3.09
CA LEU A 124 7.82 -12.07 -3.97
C LEU A 124 7.63 -13.43 -3.26
N PRO A 125 8.13 -13.64 -2.03
CA PRO A 125 7.88 -14.89 -1.30
C PRO A 125 6.40 -15.17 -1.00
N LEU A 126 5.54 -14.14 -0.96
CA LEU A 126 4.10 -14.30 -0.72
C LEU A 126 3.35 -14.86 -1.94
N VAL A 127 3.95 -14.76 -3.12
CA VAL A 127 3.37 -15.14 -4.43
C VAL A 127 4.22 -16.21 -5.14
N ALA A 128 4.91 -17.05 -4.38
CA ALA A 128 5.81 -18.08 -4.93
C ALA A 128 5.07 -19.32 -5.48
N GLY A 129 3.80 -19.53 -5.12
CA GLY A 129 3.00 -20.67 -5.58
C GLY A 129 2.57 -20.57 -7.04
N LEU A 130 2.31 -21.71 -7.68
CA LEU A 130 1.89 -21.79 -9.10
C LEU A 130 0.60 -21.00 -9.39
N ASP A 131 -0.31 -20.90 -8.42
CA ASP A 131 -1.54 -20.11 -8.55
C ASP A 131 -1.28 -18.60 -8.69
N TYR A 132 -0.09 -18.13 -8.32
CA TYR A 132 0.24 -16.71 -8.22
C TYR A 132 1.15 -16.19 -9.33
N LEU A 133 1.34 -16.92 -10.43
CA LEU A 133 2.25 -16.52 -11.51
C LEU A 133 1.98 -15.09 -12.04
N LYS A 134 0.70 -14.72 -12.24
CA LYS A 134 0.34 -13.36 -12.68
C LYS A 134 0.66 -12.29 -11.62
N HIS A 135 0.50 -12.62 -10.34
CA HIS A 135 0.80 -11.72 -9.23
C HIS A 135 2.30 -11.47 -9.13
N LYS A 136 3.09 -12.55 -9.22
CA LYS A 136 4.54 -12.51 -9.24
C LYS A 136 5.04 -11.67 -10.41
N HIS A 137 4.54 -11.95 -11.62
CA HIS A 137 4.92 -11.19 -12.82
C HIS A 137 4.63 -9.69 -12.68
N LYS A 138 3.48 -9.32 -12.10
CA LYS A 138 3.17 -7.93 -11.79
C LYS A 138 4.24 -7.31 -10.89
N ILE A 139 4.57 -7.95 -9.76
CA ILE A 139 5.57 -7.43 -8.82
C ILE A 139 6.95 -7.29 -9.48
N GLU A 140 7.36 -8.28 -10.27
CA GLU A 140 8.63 -8.24 -11.02
C GLU A 140 8.68 -7.06 -12.00
N ASN A 141 7.58 -6.79 -12.73
CA ASN A 141 7.52 -5.63 -13.62
C ASN A 141 7.69 -4.30 -12.86
N TYR A 142 7.02 -4.14 -11.72
CA TYR A 142 7.21 -2.96 -10.87
C TYR A 142 8.66 -2.83 -10.39
N ILE A 143 9.32 -3.93 -10.02
CA ILE A 143 10.74 -3.91 -9.60
C ILE A 143 11.63 -3.41 -10.74
N GLU A 144 11.43 -3.91 -11.96
CA GLU A 144 12.24 -3.50 -13.12
C GLU A 144 11.98 -2.05 -13.52
N GLU A 145 10.73 -1.58 -13.44
CA GLU A 145 10.40 -0.15 -13.62
C GLU A 145 11.13 0.73 -12.59
N MET A 146 11.12 0.35 -11.32
CA MET A 146 11.82 1.09 -10.26
C MET A 146 13.33 1.09 -10.44
N LYS A 147 13.94 -0.03 -10.86
CA LYS A 147 15.39 -0.11 -11.15
C LYS A 147 15.78 0.80 -12.32
N LEU A 148 14.94 0.87 -13.36
CA LEU A 148 15.17 1.78 -14.48
C LEU A 148 15.08 3.24 -14.03
N GLN A 149 14.08 3.58 -13.20
CA GLN A 149 13.97 4.91 -12.60
C GLN A 149 15.18 5.27 -11.75
N LEU A 150 15.63 4.36 -10.88
CA LEU A 150 16.81 4.56 -10.03
C LEU A 150 18.05 4.92 -10.87
N LYS A 151 18.31 4.17 -11.95
CA LYS A 151 19.45 4.44 -12.84
C LYS A 151 19.37 5.83 -13.48
N ASN A 152 18.18 6.26 -13.88
CA ASN A 152 18.00 7.59 -14.46
C ASN A 152 18.25 8.70 -13.43
N ILE A 153 17.71 8.53 -12.22
CA ILE A 153 17.90 9.46 -11.10
C ILE A 153 19.38 9.56 -10.72
N GLU A 154 20.10 8.43 -10.65
CA GLU A 154 21.54 8.42 -10.37
C GLU A 154 22.33 9.26 -11.38
N ILE A 155 22.01 9.13 -12.67
CA ILE A 155 22.64 9.93 -13.73
C ILE A 155 22.29 11.42 -13.56
N GLU A 156 21.02 11.75 -13.32
CA GLU A 156 20.58 13.14 -13.14
C GLU A 156 21.22 13.81 -11.92
N GLU A 157 21.31 13.12 -10.78
CA GLU A 157 21.93 13.65 -9.56
C GLU A 157 23.42 13.91 -9.76
N ILE A 158 24.14 13.01 -10.45
CA ILE A 158 25.55 13.22 -10.84
C ILE A 158 25.66 14.47 -11.72
N LEU A 159 24.84 14.60 -12.77
CA LEU A 159 24.89 15.74 -13.69
C LEU A 159 24.59 17.09 -13.01
N ARG A 160 23.73 17.11 -11.99
CA ARG A 160 23.44 18.33 -11.19
C ARG A 160 24.58 18.70 -10.22
N SER A 161 25.45 17.75 -9.91
CA SER A 161 26.57 17.95 -8.98
C SER A 161 27.88 18.37 -9.67
N LEU A 162 27.91 18.40 -11.01
CA LEU A 162 29.01 18.90 -11.84
C LEU A 162 28.92 20.42 -12.04
#